data_AF-A0A4Z1D114-F1
#
_entry.id   AF-A0A4Z1D114-F1
#
_cell.length_a   1.000
_cell.length_b   1.000
_cell.length_c   1.000
_cell.angle_alpha   90.00
_cell.angle_beta   90.00
_cell.angle_gamma   90.00
#
_symmetry.space_group_name_H-M   'P 1'
#
loop_
_entity.id
_entity.type
_entity.pdbx_description
1 polymer ?
#
loop_
_entity_poly.entity_id
_entity_poly.type
_entity_poly.pdbx_seq_one_letter_code
_entity_poly.pdbx_strand_id
1 'polypeptide(L)'
;MPRLFRRTTLPAALLLPAVLLTGCPLVDSGGSCDGSGAARKDLAAQKVLSSPPAGAADPANYRGAGVSTGCDDDSAGPAWLHAGRVYAFPGTCQAVIDHYTRTAAAQGWQSGPAPQAGAACWTRTDDGRHLVLDVDFQLDSWSPVPDPGKGIGYEVTVGSNADGSAANCTD
;
A
#
# COMPACT_ATOMS: atom_id res chain seq x y z
N MET A 1 64.98 26.01 -65.37
CA MET A 1 64.21 26.31 -64.15
C MET A 1 62.96 25.45 -64.11
N PRO A 2 62.82 24.48 -63.19
CA PRO A 2 61.53 23.94 -62.79
C PRO A 2 61.23 24.28 -61.31
N ARG A 3 59.99 24.69 -61.02
CA ARG A 3 59.49 24.92 -59.66
C ARG A 3 58.58 23.76 -59.23
N LEU A 4 58.74 23.41 -57.96
CA LEU A 4 58.16 22.27 -57.25
C LEU A 4 56.72 22.48 -56.74
N PHE A 5 56.12 21.33 -56.37
CA PHE A 5 55.12 21.06 -55.34
C PHE A 5 53.65 21.43 -55.59
N ARG A 6 52.78 20.42 -55.42
CA ARG A 6 51.86 20.38 -54.27
C ARG A 6 51.33 18.98 -53.97
N ARG A 7 51.30 18.67 -52.66
CA ARG A 7 50.73 17.48 -52.03
C ARG A 7 49.22 17.68 -51.88
N THR A 8 48.42 16.65 -52.10
CA THR A 8 46.99 16.63 -51.79
C THR A 8 46.70 15.54 -50.76
N THR A 9 46.28 15.98 -49.58
CA THR A 9 45.76 15.17 -48.46
C THR A 9 44.27 14.90 -48.69
N LEU A 10 43.86 13.63 -48.67
CA LEU A 10 42.45 13.21 -48.64
C LEU A 10 41.92 13.25 -47.18
N PRO A 11 40.74 13.84 -46.91
CA PRO A 11 40.06 13.64 -45.63
C PRO A 11 39.20 12.36 -45.70
N ALA A 12 39.46 11.42 -44.80
CA ALA A 12 38.59 10.27 -44.55
C ALA A 12 37.42 10.72 -43.67
N ALA A 13 36.21 10.76 -44.22
CA ALA A 13 34.99 11.00 -43.47
C ALA A 13 34.55 9.70 -42.76
N LEU A 14 34.64 9.68 -41.43
CA LEU A 14 34.08 8.63 -40.59
C LEU A 14 32.56 8.84 -40.47
N LEU A 15 31.78 8.00 -41.17
CA LEU A 15 30.34 7.88 -40.99
C LEU A 15 30.08 6.92 -39.81
N LEU A 16 29.75 7.46 -38.65
CA LEU A 16 29.29 6.69 -37.48
C LEU A 16 27.79 6.39 -37.65
N PRO A 17 27.35 5.12 -37.69
CA PRO A 17 25.94 4.79 -37.66
C PRO A 17 25.39 5.12 -36.27
N ALA A 18 24.50 6.11 -36.20
CA ALA A 18 23.69 6.39 -35.03
C ALA A 18 22.75 5.20 -34.80
N VAL A 19 23.16 4.28 -33.93
CA VAL A 19 22.28 3.24 -33.42
C VAL A 19 21.19 3.94 -32.63
N LEU A 20 19.98 3.95 -33.19
CA LEU A 20 18.77 4.37 -32.51
C LEU A 20 18.62 3.49 -31.27
N LEU A 21 19.01 4.02 -30.11
CA LEU A 21 18.56 3.53 -28.81
C LEU A 21 17.04 3.70 -28.80
N THR A 22 16.35 2.69 -29.32
CA THR A 22 14.93 2.50 -29.06
C THR A 22 14.82 2.33 -27.56
N GLY A 23 14.51 3.45 -26.89
CA GLY A 23 14.22 3.45 -25.47
C GLY A 23 13.19 2.38 -25.22
N CYS A 24 13.51 1.43 -24.35
CA CYS A 24 12.48 0.57 -23.78
C CYS A 24 11.41 1.53 -23.26
N PRO A 25 10.13 1.41 -23.68
CA PRO A 25 9.10 2.03 -22.88
C PRO A 25 9.29 1.41 -21.49
N LEU A 26 9.66 2.25 -20.53
CA LEU A 26 9.41 1.95 -19.13
C LEU A 26 7.91 1.72 -19.10
N VAL A 27 7.51 0.45 -19.16
CA VAL A 27 6.18 0.03 -18.76
C VAL A 27 6.03 0.65 -17.38
N ASP A 28 5.10 1.58 -17.25
CA ASP A 28 4.63 2.09 -15.96
C ASP A 28 4.14 0.86 -15.19
N SER A 29 5.05 0.24 -14.43
CA SER A 29 4.97 -1.16 -14.04
C SER A 29 4.15 -1.36 -12.77
N GLY A 30 3.06 -0.60 -12.65
CA GLY A 30 2.19 -0.56 -11.49
C GLY A 30 1.86 0.88 -11.13
N GLY A 31 0.58 1.17 -10.88
CA GLY A 31 0.13 2.55 -10.64
C GLY A 31 0.93 3.23 -9.54
N SER A 32 1.48 4.41 -9.84
CA SER A 32 2.17 5.30 -8.89
C SER A 32 1.22 5.83 -7.79
N CYS A 33 1.78 6.32 -6.68
CA CYS A 33 1.04 7.10 -5.68
C CYS A 33 0.46 8.41 -6.23
N ASP A 34 0.96 8.89 -7.38
CA ASP A 34 0.52 10.14 -8.00
C ASP A 34 -0.97 10.10 -8.36
N GLY A 35 -1.70 11.15 -7.97
CA GLY A 35 -3.13 11.26 -8.24
C GLY A 35 -4.04 10.38 -7.37
N SER A 36 -3.49 9.54 -6.49
CA SER A 36 -4.25 8.60 -5.61
C SER A 36 -5.08 9.26 -4.50
N GLY A 37 -5.11 10.60 -4.41
CA GLY A 37 -5.72 11.32 -3.29
C GLY A 37 -7.22 11.08 -3.11
N ALA A 38 -7.96 10.83 -4.19
CA ALA A 38 -9.38 10.47 -4.11
C ALA A 38 -9.55 9.04 -3.57
N ALA A 39 -8.84 8.07 -4.16
CA ALA A 39 -8.88 6.68 -3.72
C ALA A 39 -8.51 6.52 -2.24
N ARG A 40 -7.47 7.22 -1.75
CA ARG A 40 -7.11 7.20 -0.32
C ARG A 40 -8.22 7.75 0.59
N LYS A 41 -8.97 8.78 0.15
CA LYS A 41 -10.12 9.28 0.90
C LYS A 41 -11.26 8.25 0.93
N ASP A 42 -11.48 7.54 -0.17
CA ASP A 42 -12.49 6.48 -0.25
C ASP A 42 -12.13 5.29 0.66
N LEU A 43 -10.85 4.91 0.74
CA LEU A 43 -10.35 3.93 1.72
C LEU A 43 -10.58 4.42 3.16
N ALA A 44 -10.28 5.69 3.45
CA ALA A 44 -10.49 6.25 4.79
C ALA A 44 -11.97 6.34 5.19
N ALA A 45 -12.87 6.43 4.22
CA ALA A 45 -14.32 6.48 4.44
C ALA A 45 -14.94 5.11 4.73
N GLN A 46 -14.16 4.02 4.68
CA GLN A 46 -14.67 2.68 4.91
C GLN A 46 -15.17 2.51 6.35
N LYS A 47 -16.45 2.13 6.49
CA LYS A 47 -17.14 2.06 7.79
C LYS A 47 -16.47 1.09 8.77
N VAL A 48 -15.85 0.03 8.27
CA VAL A 48 -15.15 -0.96 9.10
C VAL A 48 -14.04 -0.35 9.96
N LEU A 49 -13.37 0.69 9.46
CA LEU A 49 -12.32 1.42 10.18
C LEU A 49 -12.84 2.22 11.38
N SER A 50 -14.15 2.49 11.45
CA SER A 50 -14.81 3.23 12.54
C SER A 50 -15.77 2.36 13.35
N SER A 51 -15.68 1.04 13.20
CA SER A 51 -16.55 0.06 13.86
C SER A 51 -15.78 -0.82 14.86
N PRO A 52 -15.07 -0.25 15.86
CA PRO A 52 -14.29 -1.08 16.78
C PRO A 52 -15.20 -1.80 17.79
N PRO A 53 -14.69 -2.84 18.47
CA PRO A 53 -15.37 -3.44 19.61
C PRO A 53 -15.65 -2.40 20.70
N ALA A 54 -16.75 -2.58 21.43
CA ALA A 54 -17.10 -1.69 22.52
C ALA A 54 -15.99 -1.65 23.59
N GLY A 55 -15.57 -0.45 23.98
CA GLY A 55 -14.47 -0.25 24.94
C GLY A 55 -13.08 -0.12 24.31
N ALA A 56 -12.95 -0.28 22.99
CA ALA A 56 -11.75 0.12 22.27
C ALA A 56 -11.65 1.66 22.20
N ALA A 57 -10.43 2.18 22.29
CA ALA A 57 -10.14 3.61 22.25
C ALA A 57 -8.81 3.87 21.53
N ASP A 58 -8.49 5.14 21.25
CA ASP A 58 -7.18 5.49 20.74
C ASP A 58 -6.11 5.22 21.82
N PRO A 59 -4.91 4.68 21.49
CA PRO A 59 -3.85 4.41 22.47
C PRO A 59 -3.35 5.68 23.16
N ALA A 60 -2.97 5.58 24.43
CA ALA A 60 -2.75 6.75 25.29
C ALA A 60 -1.58 7.66 24.85
N ASN A 61 -0.54 7.06 24.27
CA ASN A 61 0.65 7.76 23.79
C ASN A 61 0.57 8.12 22.29
N TYR A 62 -0.53 7.78 21.62
CA TYR A 62 -0.66 7.88 20.17
C TYR A 62 -1.17 9.25 19.74
N ARG A 63 -0.36 9.97 18.96
CA ARG A 63 -0.69 11.30 18.42
C ARG A 63 -1.56 11.23 17.15
N GLY A 64 -1.66 10.07 16.52
CA GLY A 64 -2.38 9.84 15.26
C GLY A 64 -3.87 9.53 15.41
N ALA A 65 -4.56 10.13 16.38
CA ALA A 65 -5.99 9.89 16.59
C ALA A 65 -6.79 10.09 15.29
N GLY A 66 -7.59 9.10 14.91
CA GLY A 66 -8.32 9.10 13.64
C GLY A 66 -7.79 8.07 12.63
N VAL A 67 -8.28 8.17 11.41
CA VAL A 67 -7.85 7.31 10.29
C VAL A 67 -6.62 7.93 9.64
N SER A 68 -5.52 7.18 9.59
CA SER A 68 -4.34 7.51 8.79
C SER A 68 -4.53 7.03 7.36
N THR A 69 -3.87 7.68 6.41
CA THR A 69 -3.83 7.23 5.01
C THR A 69 -2.39 7.30 4.49
N GLY A 70 -1.98 6.31 3.73
CA GLY A 70 -0.65 6.26 3.12
C GLY A 70 -0.67 5.62 1.74
N CYS A 71 0.50 5.60 1.13
CA CYS A 71 0.76 4.96 -0.16
C CYS A 71 2.21 4.50 -0.18
N ASP A 72 2.43 3.23 -0.51
CA ASP A 72 3.74 2.59 -0.57
C ASP A 72 4.06 2.27 -2.03
N ASP A 73 5.01 3.00 -2.63
CA ASP A 73 5.45 2.84 -4.03
C ASP A 73 6.96 2.57 -4.17
N ASP A 74 7.64 2.25 -3.06
CA ASP A 74 9.07 1.99 -3.00
C ASP A 74 9.44 0.52 -3.32
N SER A 75 8.43 -0.32 -3.56
CA SER A 75 8.56 -1.76 -3.78
C SER A 75 8.24 -2.15 -5.23
N ALA A 76 8.73 -3.31 -5.67
CA ALA A 76 8.45 -3.82 -7.02
C ALA A 76 6.99 -4.27 -7.13
N GLY A 77 6.18 -3.56 -7.93
CA GLY A 77 4.76 -3.85 -8.17
C GLY A 77 3.90 -2.58 -8.24
N PRO A 78 2.57 -2.71 -8.31
CA PRO A 78 1.66 -1.58 -8.12
C PRO A 78 1.85 -0.93 -6.75
N ALA A 79 1.75 0.40 -6.68
CA ALA A 79 1.75 1.08 -5.39
C ALA A 79 0.57 0.61 -4.54
N TRP A 80 0.82 0.46 -3.24
CA TRP A 80 -0.19 0.02 -2.28
C TRP A 80 -0.79 1.22 -1.56
N LEU A 81 -2.08 1.47 -1.76
CA LEU A 81 -2.83 2.48 -1.01
C LEU A 81 -3.39 1.85 0.25
N HIS A 82 -3.31 2.56 1.38
CA HIS A 82 -3.86 2.07 2.63
C HIS A 82 -4.49 3.18 3.47
N ALA A 83 -5.50 2.82 4.25
CA ALA A 83 -6.08 3.63 5.31
C ALA A 83 -6.28 2.78 6.56
N GLY A 84 -5.81 3.26 7.71
CA GLY A 84 -5.73 2.45 8.92
C GLY A 84 -6.14 3.19 10.19
N ARG A 85 -6.47 2.41 11.22
CA ARG A 85 -6.75 2.91 12.57
C ARG A 85 -6.13 1.98 13.59
N VAL A 86 -5.45 2.57 14.57
CA VAL A 86 -4.87 1.84 15.71
C VAL A 86 -5.78 2.01 16.93
N TYR A 87 -5.97 0.92 17.66
CA TYR A 87 -6.81 0.86 18.85
C TYR A 87 -6.09 0.21 20.02
N ALA A 88 -6.37 0.72 21.22
CA ALA A 88 -6.16 0.03 22.48
C ALA A 88 -7.49 -0.60 22.93
N PHE A 89 -7.46 -1.85 23.39
CA PHE A 89 -8.66 -2.57 23.81
C PHE A 89 -8.41 -3.44 25.05
N PRO A 90 -9.26 -3.35 26.10
CA PRO A 90 -9.05 -4.09 27.35
C PRO A 90 -9.35 -5.60 27.27
N GLY A 91 -9.77 -6.12 26.11
CA GLY A 91 -10.09 -7.54 25.90
C GLY A 91 -8.95 -8.35 25.28
N THR A 92 -9.32 -9.36 24.49
CA THR A 92 -8.37 -10.33 23.89
C THR A 92 -8.32 -10.22 22.36
N CYS A 93 -7.26 -10.75 21.74
CA CYS A 93 -7.14 -10.77 20.28
C CYS A 93 -8.31 -11.53 19.64
N GLN A 94 -8.73 -12.66 20.24
CA GLN A 94 -9.88 -13.43 19.76
C GLN A 94 -11.17 -12.61 19.78
N ALA A 95 -11.41 -11.79 20.81
CA ALA A 95 -12.60 -10.95 20.87
C ALA A 95 -12.60 -9.88 19.76
N VAL A 96 -11.43 -9.35 19.38
CA VAL A 96 -11.28 -8.43 18.24
C VAL A 96 -11.55 -9.16 16.93
N ILE A 97 -10.96 -10.35 16.71
CA ILE A 97 -11.18 -11.15 15.50
C ILE A 97 -12.65 -11.53 15.35
N ASP A 98 -13.30 -12.00 16.42
CA ASP A 98 -14.71 -12.37 16.42
C ASP A 98 -15.61 -11.16 16.09
N HIS A 99 -15.26 -9.99 16.63
CA HIS A 99 -15.96 -8.74 16.34
C HIS A 99 -15.81 -8.33 14.87
N TYR A 100 -14.60 -8.34 14.33
CA TYR A 100 -14.37 -7.97 12.94
C TYR A 100 -14.89 -9.01 11.96
N THR A 101 -14.93 -10.30 12.33
CA THR A 101 -15.59 -11.34 11.53
C THR A 101 -17.06 -11.01 11.31
N ARG A 102 -17.80 -10.67 12.39
CA ARG A 102 -19.21 -10.29 12.29
C ARG A 102 -19.40 -8.95 11.57
N THR A 103 -18.53 -7.98 11.87
CA THR A 103 -18.59 -6.63 11.30
C THR A 103 -18.32 -6.63 9.80
N ALA A 104 -17.28 -7.35 9.37
CA ALA A 104 -16.88 -7.52 7.99
C ALA A 104 -17.98 -8.24 7.20
N ALA A 105 -18.51 -9.36 7.72
CA ALA A 105 -19.62 -10.07 7.09
C ALA A 105 -20.88 -9.18 6.92
N ALA A 106 -21.25 -8.40 7.95
CA ALA A 106 -22.37 -7.47 7.87
C ALA A 106 -22.15 -6.32 6.87
N GLN A 107 -20.90 -6.03 6.51
CA GLN A 107 -20.50 -5.00 5.55
C GLN A 107 -20.10 -5.57 4.17
N GLY A 108 -20.44 -6.84 3.91
CA GLY A 108 -20.27 -7.49 2.61
C GLY A 108 -18.85 -7.94 2.28
N TRP A 109 -17.97 -8.02 3.28
CA TRP A 109 -16.62 -8.55 3.11
C TRP A 109 -16.62 -10.08 3.16
N GLN A 110 -15.74 -10.71 2.39
CA GLN A 110 -15.53 -12.15 2.34
C GLN A 110 -14.25 -12.53 3.08
N SER A 111 -14.28 -13.59 3.90
CA SER A 111 -13.08 -14.06 4.61
C SER A 111 -12.05 -14.62 3.63
N GLY A 112 -10.79 -14.22 3.81
CA GLY A 112 -9.65 -14.80 3.12
C GLY A 112 -8.82 -15.71 4.04
N PRO A 113 -7.72 -16.29 3.53
CA PRO A 113 -6.70 -16.90 4.38
C PRO A 113 -6.19 -15.86 5.39
N ALA A 114 -5.94 -16.29 6.63
CA ALA A 114 -5.33 -15.42 7.64
C ALA A 114 -3.85 -15.22 7.28
N PRO A 115 -3.34 -13.98 7.28
CA PRO A 115 -1.98 -13.67 6.83
C PRO A 115 -0.89 -14.11 7.82
N GLN A 116 -1.28 -14.37 9.06
CA GLN A 116 -0.41 -14.93 10.09
C GLN A 116 -1.23 -15.49 11.24
N ALA A 117 -0.60 -16.32 12.09
CA ALA A 117 -1.24 -16.88 13.26
C ALA A 117 -1.71 -15.78 14.22
N GLY A 118 -3.03 -15.64 14.36
CA GLY A 118 -3.65 -14.66 15.25
C GLY A 118 -3.99 -13.33 14.61
N ALA A 119 -3.79 -13.14 13.29
CA ALA A 119 -4.35 -12.05 12.51
C ALA A 119 -5.60 -12.50 11.74
N ALA A 120 -6.28 -11.57 11.07
CA ALA A 120 -7.42 -11.89 10.23
C ALA A 120 -7.50 -10.98 9.01
N CYS A 121 -7.92 -11.53 7.88
CA CYS A 121 -8.04 -10.82 6.62
C CYS A 121 -9.36 -11.13 5.90
N TRP A 122 -9.90 -10.11 5.25
CA TRP A 122 -11.08 -10.19 4.41
C TRP A 122 -10.88 -9.40 3.12
N THR A 123 -11.59 -9.77 2.07
CA THR A 123 -11.60 -9.03 0.80
C THR A 123 -12.99 -8.51 0.49
N ARG A 124 -13.07 -7.49 -0.36
CA ARG A 124 -14.32 -7.00 -0.94
C ARG A 124 -14.01 -6.28 -2.24
N THR A 125 -14.95 -6.28 -3.19
CA THR A 125 -14.87 -5.39 -4.36
C THR A 125 -15.84 -4.24 -4.17
N ASP A 126 -15.36 -3.01 -4.33
CA ASP A 126 -16.13 -1.77 -4.20
C ASP A 126 -15.89 -0.90 -5.44
N ASP A 127 -16.94 -0.61 -6.20
CA ASP A 127 -16.87 0.13 -7.47
C ASP A 127 -15.74 -0.36 -8.42
N GLY A 128 -15.61 -1.68 -8.57
CA GLY A 128 -14.59 -2.31 -9.41
C GLY A 128 -13.17 -2.34 -8.82
N ARG A 129 -12.93 -1.71 -7.67
CA ARG A 129 -11.65 -1.77 -6.93
C ARG A 129 -11.64 -2.96 -5.97
N HIS A 130 -10.55 -3.71 -5.97
CA HIS A 130 -10.32 -4.77 -4.98
C HIS A 130 -9.77 -4.19 -3.68
N LEU A 131 -10.48 -4.44 -2.59
CA LEU A 131 -10.12 -4.02 -1.24
C LEU A 131 -9.71 -5.23 -0.40
N VAL A 132 -8.70 -5.02 0.44
CA VAL A 132 -8.28 -5.95 1.49
C VAL A 132 -8.49 -5.26 2.83
N LEU A 133 -9.08 -5.95 3.79
CA LEU A 133 -9.24 -5.54 5.18
C LEU A 133 -8.39 -6.46 6.04
N ASP A 134 -7.48 -5.88 6.80
CA ASP A 134 -6.59 -6.58 7.72
C ASP A 134 -6.82 -6.14 9.16
N VAL A 135 -6.71 -7.11 10.07
CA VAL A 135 -6.63 -6.89 11.51
C VAL A 135 -5.32 -7.51 11.99
N ASP A 136 -4.40 -6.66 12.45
CA ASP A 136 -3.07 -7.03 12.92
C ASP A 136 -2.86 -6.63 14.38
N PHE A 137 -2.06 -7.41 15.11
CA PHE A 137 -1.69 -7.20 16.51
C PHE A 137 -0.19 -6.88 16.67
N GLN A 138 0.60 -6.93 15.60
CA GLN A 138 2.02 -6.57 15.59
C GLN A 138 2.17 -5.08 15.34
N LEU A 139 2.41 -4.32 16.42
CA LEU A 139 2.53 -2.86 16.35
C LEU A 139 3.99 -2.37 16.50
N ASP A 140 4.97 -3.25 16.42
CA ASP A 140 6.38 -2.94 16.68
C ASP A 140 6.99 -2.00 15.62
N SER A 141 6.38 -1.93 14.44
CA SER A 141 6.78 -1.01 13.36
C SER A 141 6.34 0.44 13.60
N TRP A 142 5.42 0.68 14.53
CA TRP A 142 4.94 2.01 14.87
C TRP A 142 5.92 2.78 15.76
N SER A 143 6.01 4.10 15.55
CA SER A 143 6.86 4.98 16.35
C SER A 143 6.11 6.24 16.83
N PRO A 144 5.89 6.42 18.15
CA PRO A 144 6.15 5.44 19.21
C PRO A 144 5.26 4.21 19.05
N VAL A 145 5.70 3.06 19.57
CA VAL A 145 4.85 1.86 19.67
C VAL A 145 3.60 2.21 20.49
N PRO A 146 2.39 1.96 19.98
CA PRO A 146 1.13 2.22 20.67
C PRO A 146 1.09 1.58 22.07
N ASP A 147 0.67 2.35 23.07
CA ASP A 147 0.51 1.91 24.45
C ASP A 147 -0.95 1.53 24.72
N PRO A 148 -1.27 0.22 24.81
CA PRO A 148 -2.61 -0.25 25.13
C PRO A 148 -2.91 -0.29 26.64
N GLY A 149 -1.99 0.17 27.49
CA GLY A 149 -2.07 0.04 28.93
C GLY A 149 -2.06 -1.43 29.37
N LYS A 150 -3.14 -1.88 30.03
CA LYS A 150 -3.29 -3.28 30.47
C LYS A 150 -3.97 -4.18 29.44
N GLY A 151 -4.38 -3.62 28.30
CA GLY A 151 -5.08 -4.34 27.24
C GLY A 151 -4.14 -4.79 26.13
N ILE A 152 -4.71 -4.97 24.94
CA ILE A 152 -3.99 -5.22 23.69
C ILE A 152 -4.04 -4.00 22.77
N GLY A 153 -3.02 -3.86 21.94
CA GLY A 153 -3.03 -2.98 20.79
C GLY A 153 -3.38 -3.78 19.54
N TYR A 154 -4.14 -3.19 18.62
CA TYR A 154 -4.33 -3.74 17.28
C TYR A 154 -4.52 -2.63 16.25
N GLU A 155 -4.22 -2.95 15.01
CA GLU A 155 -4.44 -2.12 13.84
C GLU A 155 -5.53 -2.74 12.97
N VAL A 156 -6.34 -1.88 12.37
CA VAL A 156 -7.31 -2.25 11.35
C VAL A 156 -7.05 -1.41 10.12
N THR A 157 -6.77 -2.06 9.01
CA THR A 157 -6.37 -1.39 7.78
C THR A 157 -7.21 -1.87 6.61
N VAL A 158 -7.60 -0.93 5.76
CA VAL A 158 -8.16 -1.22 4.45
C VAL A 158 -7.16 -0.75 3.39
N GLY A 159 -6.79 -1.64 2.48
CA GLY A 159 -5.86 -1.33 1.40
C GLY A 159 -6.30 -1.83 0.03
N SER A 160 -5.61 -1.34 -1.00
CA SER A 160 -5.81 -1.72 -2.41
C SER A 160 -4.60 -1.31 -3.24
N ASN A 161 -4.35 -2.00 -4.36
CA ASN A 161 -3.44 -1.48 -5.39
C ASN A 161 -3.94 -0.11 -5.90
N ALA A 162 -3.03 0.80 -6.23
CA ALA A 162 -3.37 2.16 -6.66
C ALA A 162 -4.21 2.20 -7.95
N ASP A 163 -3.99 1.25 -8.85
CA ASP A 163 -4.78 1.05 -10.07
C ASP A 163 -6.11 0.30 -9.82
N GLY A 164 -6.35 -0.14 -8.59
CA GLY A 164 -7.52 -0.90 -8.16
C GLY A 164 -7.55 -2.36 -8.62
N SER A 165 -6.46 -2.85 -9.21
CA SER A 165 -6.31 -4.24 -9.63
C SER A 165 -6.40 -5.22 -8.46
N ALA A 166 -6.46 -6.52 -8.79
CA ALA A 166 -6.66 -7.59 -7.82
C ALA A 166 -5.63 -7.53 -6.67
N ALA A 167 -6.16 -7.49 -5.46
CA ALA A 167 -5.43 -7.65 -4.20
C ALA A 167 -6.15 -8.72 -3.38
N ASN A 168 -5.39 -9.55 -2.68
CA ASN A 168 -5.93 -10.66 -1.89
C ASN A 168 -5.25 -10.70 -0.53
N CYS A 169 -5.88 -11.39 0.41
CA CYS A 169 -5.20 -11.84 1.62
C CYS A 169 -4.03 -12.74 1.22
N THR A 170 -2.81 -12.33 1.55
CA THR A 170 -1.61 -13.16 1.39
C THR A 170 -1.26 -13.81 2.73
N ASP A 171 -0.69 -15.01 2.69
CA ASP A 171 -0.09 -15.72 3.83
C ASP A 171 1.39 -15.32 4.00
#